data_AF-A0A6I9YN44-F1
#
_entry.id   AF-A0A6I9YN44-F1
#
_cell.length_a   1.000
_cell.length_b   1.000
_cell.length_c   1.000
_cell.angle_alpha   90.00
_cell.angle_beta   90.00
_cell.angle_gamma   90.00
#
_symmetry.space_group_name_H-M   'P 1'
#
loop_
_entity.id
_entity.type
_entity.pdbx_description
1 polymer ?
#
loop_
_entity_poly.entity_id
_entity_poly.type
_entity_poly.pdbx_seq_one_letter_code
_entity_poly.pdbx_strand_id
1 'polypeptide(L)'
;MAKKGTEGAVFEHSVETPHIRAEPSQDLKLESPTRSLIMEAPKGIQVSAAAGDLKATCRKELHLQSTEGEIFLNADSIRLGNLPLGSFPSSSSPSSSATRQTIYEICICPNGKLYLSPAGVGSTCQSSGNICLWS
;
A
#
# COMPACT_ATOMS: atom_id res chain seq x y z
N MET A 1 38.28 6.53 2.15
CA MET A 1 39.02 6.98 0.96
C MET A 1 38.19 6.58 -0.26
N ALA A 2 37.78 7.51 -1.12
CA ALA A 2 36.94 7.20 -2.28
C ALA A 2 37.81 6.81 -3.47
N LYS A 3 37.59 5.64 -4.08
CA LYS A 3 38.26 5.26 -5.32
C LYS A 3 37.42 5.74 -6.50
N LYS A 4 38.01 6.60 -7.33
CA LYS A 4 37.37 7.09 -8.56
C LYS A 4 37.46 5.98 -9.62
N GLY A 5 36.31 5.40 -9.97
CA GLY A 5 36.17 4.47 -11.09
C GLY A 5 35.63 5.19 -12.32
N THR A 6 35.66 4.50 -13.46
CA THR A 6 35.23 5.04 -14.77
C THR A 6 33.75 5.43 -14.81
N GLU A 7 32.93 4.90 -13.89
CA GLU A 7 31.49 5.19 -13.79
C GLU A 7 31.05 5.73 -12.41
N GLY A 8 31.98 6.20 -11.56
CA GLY A 8 31.60 6.78 -10.26
C GLY A 8 32.68 6.73 -9.21
N ALA A 9 32.28 6.79 -7.94
CA ALA A 9 33.17 6.68 -6.79
C ALA A 9 32.75 5.48 -5.92
N VAL A 10 33.72 4.64 -5.55
CA VAL A 10 33.52 3.56 -4.59
C VAL A 10 33.97 4.05 -3.22
N PHE A 11 33.07 4.00 -2.25
CA PHE A 11 33.36 4.28 -0.85
C PHE A 11 33.47 2.96 -0.10
N GLU A 12 34.66 2.66 0.41
CA GLU A 12 34.90 1.42 1.17
C GLU A 12 34.25 1.46 2.57
N HIS A 13 33.85 2.66 3.04
CA HIS A 13 33.29 2.92 4.37
C HIS A 13 32.06 3.85 4.26
N SER A 14 31.38 4.07 5.38
CA SER A 14 30.26 5.01 5.49
C SER A 14 30.64 6.43 5.07
N VAL A 15 29.69 7.12 4.44
CA VAL A 15 29.81 8.51 4.01
C VAL A 15 28.73 9.31 4.71
N GLU A 16 29.14 10.43 5.32
CA GLU A 16 28.21 11.43 5.86
C GLU A 16 28.18 12.61 4.90
N THR A 17 26.98 13.04 4.51
CA THR A 17 26.78 14.17 3.60
C THR A 17 25.47 14.87 3.93
N PRO A 18 25.42 16.22 3.89
CA PRO A 18 24.20 16.96 4.13
C PRO A 18 23.19 16.84 2.97
N HIS A 19 23.65 16.52 1.75
CA HIS A 19 22.78 16.46 0.58
C HIS A 19 23.30 15.45 -0.45
N ILE A 20 22.36 14.75 -1.08
CA ILE A 20 22.63 13.82 -2.18
C ILE A 20 21.69 14.21 -3.33
N ARG A 21 22.26 14.42 -4.52
CA ARG A 21 21.54 14.79 -5.73
C ARG A 21 22.13 14.07 -6.93
N ALA A 22 21.30 13.73 -7.90
CA ALA A 22 21.76 13.27 -9.21
C ALA A 22 22.13 14.46 -10.11
N GLU A 23 22.88 14.15 -11.17
CA GLU A 23 23.17 15.09 -12.24
C GLU A 23 21.89 15.54 -12.96
N PRO A 24 21.87 16.74 -13.58
CA PRO A 24 20.73 17.19 -14.36
C PRO A 24 20.29 16.13 -15.38
N SER A 25 18.98 15.89 -15.49
CA SER A 25 18.37 14.88 -16.37
C SER A 25 18.72 13.41 -16.07
N GLN A 26 19.37 13.12 -14.94
CA GLN A 26 19.58 11.76 -14.46
C GLN A 26 18.77 11.46 -13.20
N ASP A 27 18.44 10.18 -13.00
CA ASP A 27 17.75 9.71 -11.81
C ASP A 27 18.72 9.48 -10.65
N LEU A 28 18.35 9.92 -9.46
CA LEU A 28 19.04 9.50 -8.23
C LEU A 28 18.57 8.10 -7.87
N LYS A 29 19.31 7.08 -8.31
CA LYS A 29 18.99 5.68 -8.03
C LYS A 29 19.75 5.18 -6.80
N LEU A 30 19.01 4.75 -5.78
CA LEU A 30 19.55 4.04 -4.64
C LEU A 30 19.14 2.57 -4.74
N GLU A 31 20.11 1.66 -4.86
CA GLU A 31 19.87 0.23 -5.07
C GLU A 31 20.70 -0.62 -4.11
N SER A 32 20.11 -1.69 -3.61
CA SER A 32 20.81 -2.73 -2.85
C SER A 32 20.58 -4.08 -3.56
N PRO A 33 21.44 -4.49 -4.50
CA PRO A 33 21.19 -5.67 -5.32
C PRO A 33 21.23 -7.00 -4.55
N THR A 34 21.98 -7.04 -3.44
CA THR A 34 22.27 -8.27 -2.70
C THR A 34 21.58 -8.34 -1.35
N ARG A 35 21.07 -7.22 -0.82
CA ARG A 35 20.52 -7.12 0.52
C ARG A 35 19.35 -6.14 0.55
N SER A 36 19.20 -5.41 1.65
CA SER A 36 18.19 -4.38 1.86
C SER A 36 18.77 -2.99 1.65
N LEU A 37 17.89 -2.06 1.31
CA LEU A 37 18.11 -0.63 1.47
C LEU A 37 17.30 -0.20 2.69
N ILE A 38 17.93 0.48 3.64
CA ILE A 38 17.31 0.94 4.88
C ILE A 38 17.48 2.45 4.95
N MET A 39 16.38 3.15 5.24
CA MET A 39 16.37 4.57 5.53
C MET A 39 15.80 4.74 6.94
N GLU A 40 16.57 5.34 7.83
CA GLU A 40 16.20 5.55 9.23
C GLU A 40 16.47 7.01 9.59
N ALA A 41 15.52 7.67 10.23
CA ALA A 41 15.66 9.05 10.64
C ALA A 41 14.97 9.28 12.00
N PRO A 42 15.71 9.72 13.04
CA PRO A 42 15.13 9.94 14.37
C PRO A 42 14.00 10.97 14.42
N LYS A 43 14.00 11.92 13.48
CA LYS A 43 12.97 12.97 13.36
C LYS A 43 11.88 12.64 12.34
N GLY A 44 11.98 11.49 11.66
CA GLY A 44 11.08 11.09 10.59
C GLY A 44 11.64 11.27 9.19
N ILE A 45 10.97 10.63 8.23
CA ILE A 45 11.33 10.60 6.81
C ILE A 45 10.16 11.22 6.04
N GLN A 46 10.45 12.22 5.20
CA GLN A 46 9.48 12.78 4.26
C GLN A 46 9.89 12.41 2.84
N VAL A 47 8.97 11.78 2.11
CA VAL A 47 9.14 11.47 0.68
C VAL A 47 8.10 12.28 -0.09
N SER A 48 8.55 13.12 -1.00
CA SER A 48 7.68 13.99 -1.79
C SER A 48 8.13 14.01 -3.25
N ALA A 49 7.18 13.90 -4.17
CA ALA A 49 7.39 14.13 -5.59
C ALA A 49 6.74 15.47 -5.96
N ALA A 50 7.54 16.52 -6.11
CA ALA A 50 7.04 17.86 -6.47
C ALA A 50 6.43 17.89 -7.89
N ALA A 51 6.89 17.00 -8.76
CA ALA A 51 6.34 16.74 -10.08
C ALA A 51 6.41 15.23 -10.36
N GLY A 52 5.39 14.69 -11.02
CA GLY A 52 5.28 13.27 -11.32
C GLY A 52 4.69 12.45 -10.17
N ASP A 53 4.86 11.13 -10.26
CA ASP A 53 4.21 10.17 -9.38
C ASP A 53 5.19 9.58 -8.35
N LEU A 54 4.68 9.32 -7.14
CA LEU A 54 5.34 8.44 -6.19
C LEU A 54 4.79 7.02 -6.38
N LYS A 55 5.64 6.10 -6.85
CA LYS A 55 5.27 4.70 -7.07
C LYS A 55 6.06 3.78 -6.15
N ALA A 56 5.35 3.04 -5.30
CA ALA A 56 5.91 1.95 -4.50
C ALA A 56 5.43 0.60 -5.06
N THR A 57 6.36 -0.29 -5.40
CA THR A 57 6.04 -1.64 -5.88
C THR A 57 6.81 -2.69 -5.10
N CYS A 58 6.12 -3.77 -4.72
CA CYS A 58 6.71 -4.91 -4.03
C CYS A 58 6.40 -6.21 -4.79
N ARG A 59 7.32 -7.18 -4.78
CA ARG A 59 7.07 -8.50 -5.39
C ARG A 59 6.23 -9.42 -4.51
N LYS A 60 6.44 -9.36 -3.18
CA LYS A 60 5.80 -10.26 -2.22
C LYS A 60 4.83 -9.50 -1.32
N GLU A 61 5.35 -8.54 -0.56
CA GLU A 61 4.58 -7.89 0.49
C GLU A 61 5.03 -6.44 0.68
N LEU A 62 4.07 -5.57 0.97
CA LEU A 62 4.29 -4.17 1.35
C LEU A 62 3.68 -3.98 2.74
N HIS A 63 4.51 -3.69 3.73
CA HIS A 63 4.08 -3.39 5.10
C HIS A 63 4.00 -1.88 5.28
N LEU A 64 2.80 -1.36 5.51
CA LEU A 64 2.57 0.01 5.93
C LEU A 64 1.97 -0.02 7.33
N GLN A 65 2.75 0.42 8.32
CA GLN A 65 2.37 0.31 9.73
C GLN A 65 2.66 1.62 10.46
N SER A 66 1.71 2.04 11.28
CA SER A 66 1.92 3.05 12.32
C SER A 66 1.91 2.35 13.68
N THR A 67 2.95 2.57 14.49
CA THR A 67 3.01 2.02 15.87
C THR A 67 2.25 2.88 16.86
N GLU A 68 2.18 4.19 16.59
CA GLU A 68 1.49 5.18 17.40
C GLU A 68 0.80 6.17 16.46
N GLY A 69 -0.53 6.32 16.59
CA GLY A 69 -1.32 7.21 15.74
C GLY A 69 -2.07 6.47 14.63
N GLU A 70 -2.14 7.07 13.45
CA GLU A 70 -2.99 6.61 12.35
C GLU A 70 -2.29 6.65 10.99
N ILE A 71 -2.85 5.92 10.01
CA ILE A 71 -2.45 6.00 8.61
C ILE A 71 -3.50 6.84 7.89
N PHE A 72 -3.12 8.06 7.50
CA PHE A 72 -4.02 8.99 6.81
C PHE A 72 -3.80 8.94 5.30
N LEU A 73 -4.85 8.54 4.56
CA LEU A 73 -4.85 8.49 3.09
C LEU A 73 -5.83 9.56 2.58
N ASN A 74 -5.30 10.66 2.06
CA ASN A 74 -6.09 11.76 1.51
C ASN A 74 -5.81 11.93 0.02
N ALA A 75 -6.80 11.59 -0.81
CA ALA A 75 -6.71 11.67 -2.26
C ALA A 75 -8.12 11.75 -2.87
N ASP A 76 -8.22 12.29 -4.09
CA ASP A 76 -9.49 12.33 -4.84
C ASP A 76 -10.06 10.93 -5.13
N SER A 77 -9.18 9.93 -5.28
CA SER A 77 -9.57 8.55 -5.56
C SER A 77 -8.59 7.56 -4.94
N ILE A 78 -9.08 6.72 -4.03
CA ILE A 78 -8.33 5.57 -3.47
C ILE A 78 -8.88 4.29 -4.10
N ARG A 79 -8.00 3.49 -4.70
CA ARG A 79 -8.39 2.23 -5.37
C ARG A 79 -7.80 1.03 -4.65
N LEU A 80 -8.67 0.17 -4.13
CA LEU A 80 -8.33 -1.11 -3.51
C LEU A 80 -8.71 -2.22 -4.49
N GLY A 81 -7.70 -2.82 -5.14
CA GLY A 81 -7.91 -3.90 -6.12
C GLY A 81 -8.08 -5.27 -5.47
N ASN A 82 -8.69 -6.19 -6.19
CA ASN A 82 -8.81 -7.60 -5.82
C ASN A 82 -9.45 -7.87 -4.45
N LEU A 83 -10.37 -6.99 -4.02
CA LEU A 83 -11.16 -7.24 -2.82
C LEU A 83 -12.13 -8.41 -3.06
N PRO A 84 -12.14 -9.44 -2.19
CA PRO A 84 -13.06 -10.56 -2.31
C PRO A 84 -14.50 -10.10 -2.03
N LEU A 85 -15.48 -10.72 -2.69
CA LEU A 85 -16.88 -10.57 -2.31
C LEU A 85 -17.16 -11.39 -1.05
N GLY A 86 -17.95 -10.83 -0.13
CA GLY A 86 -18.45 -11.57 1.02
C GLY A 86 -19.30 -12.76 0.59
N SER A 87 -19.39 -13.77 1.43
CA SER A 87 -20.23 -14.94 1.16
C SER A 87 -21.69 -14.65 1.50
N PHE A 88 -22.62 -15.09 0.67
CA PHE A 88 -24.04 -15.05 1.01
C PHE A 88 -24.40 -16.29 1.86
N PRO A 89 -25.14 -16.16 2.97
CA PRO A 89 -25.59 -17.32 3.73
C PRO A 89 -26.45 -18.24 2.85
N SER A 90 -26.04 -19.51 2.75
CA SER A 90 -26.57 -20.52 1.83
C SER A 90 -28.02 -20.95 2.11
N SER A 91 -28.66 -20.44 3.16
CA SER A 91 -30.08 -20.65 3.47
C SER A 91 -31.02 -19.73 2.67
N SER A 92 -30.48 -18.73 1.97
CA SER A 92 -31.22 -17.86 1.06
C SER A 92 -30.53 -17.90 -0.29
N SER A 93 -31.29 -18.03 -1.39
CA SER A 93 -30.71 -17.80 -2.72
C SER A 93 -30.48 -16.30 -2.90
N PRO A 94 -29.29 -15.84 -3.31
CA PRO A 94 -29.10 -14.43 -3.61
C PRO A 94 -30.08 -14.07 -4.73
N SER A 95 -30.87 -13.01 -4.51
CA SER A 95 -31.77 -12.53 -5.54
C SER A 95 -30.96 -12.19 -6.79
N SER A 96 -31.49 -12.46 -7.98
CA SER A 96 -30.84 -12.15 -9.27
C SER A 96 -30.51 -10.67 -9.47
N SER A 97 -31.05 -9.80 -8.61
CA SER A 97 -30.73 -8.38 -8.52
C SER A 97 -29.38 -8.12 -7.85
N ALA A 98 -28.99 -8.90 -6.84
CA ALA A 98 -27.74 -8.70 -6.09
C ALA A 98 -26.48 -8.97 -6.92
N THR A 99 -26.55 -9.89 -7.89
CA THR A 99 -25.45 -10.19 -8.82
C THR A 99 -25.33 -9.19 -9.97
N ARG A 100 -26.28 -8.25 -10.11
CA ARG A 100 -26.27 -7.19 -11.15
C ARG A 100 -25.89 -5.81 -10.60
N GLN A 101 -25.61 -5.70 -9.30
CA GLN A 101 -25.25 -4.43 -8.69
C GLN A 101 -23.82 -4.00 -9.06
N THR A 102 -23.66 -2.71 -9.37
CA THR A 102 -22.37 -2.08 -9.71
C THR A 102 -21.77 -1.28 -8.55
N ILE A 103 -22.54 -1.08 -7.48
CA ILE A 103 -22.16 -0.33 -6.28
C ILE A 103 -22.02 -1.32 -5.13
N TYR A 104 -20.90 -1.21 -4.43
CA TYR A 104 -20.53 -2.07 -3.31
C TYR A 104 -20.10 -1.24 -2.13
N GLU A 105 -20.30 -1.77 -0.93
CA GLU A 105 -19.70 -1.28 0.30
C GLU A 105 -18.39 -2.04 0.55
N ILE A 106 -17.45 -1.36 1.22
CA ILE A 106 -16.21 -1.98 1.70
C ILE A 106 -16.39 -2.27 3.18
N CYS A 107 -16.30 -3.55 3.53
CA CYS A 107 -16.48 -4.04 4.89
C CYS A 107 -15.16 -4.57 5.46
N ILE A 108 -15.00 -4.50 6.79
CA ILE A 108 -13.87 -5.05 7.53
C ILE A 108 -14.35 -6.25 8.34
N CYS A 109 -13.75 -7.41 8.13
CA CYS A 109 -13.99 -8.58 8.96
C CYS A 109 -13.22 -8.51 10.28
N PRO A 110 -13.68 -9.23 11.34
CA PRO A 110 -12.97 -9.29 12.62
C PRO A 110 -11.51 -9.77 12.52
N ASN A 111 -11.16 -10.49 11.45
CA ASN A 111 -9.79 -10.93 11.14
C ASN A 111 -8.94 -9.88 10.38
N GLY A 112 -9.46 -8.66 10.18
CA GLY A 112 -8.80 -7.57 9.47
C GLY A 112 -8.89 -7.65 7.94
N LYS A 113 -9.57 -8.64 7.36
CA LYS A 113 -9.74 -8.73 5.90
C LYS A 113 -10.77 -7.72 5.42
N LEU A 114 -10.41 -7.00 4.37
CA LEU A 114 -11.35 -6.19 3.60
C LEU A 114 -12.12 -7.07 2.61
N TYR A 115 -13.42 -6.84 2.46
CA TYR A 115 -14.27 -7.52 1.50
C TYR A 115 -15.36 -6.59 0.97
N LEU A 116 -15.95 -6.96 -0.17
CA LEU A 116 -17.04 -6.25 -0.81
C LEU A 116 -18.38 -6.86 -0.40
N SER A 117 -19.35 -6.01 -0.03
CA SER A 117 -20.75 -6.40 0.08
C SER A 117 -21.60 -5.58 -0.90
N PRO A 118 -22.69 -6.13 -1.46
CA PRO A 118 -23.55 -5.37 -2.37
C PRO A 118 -24.23 -4.22 -1.64
N ALA A 119 -24.24 -3.02 -2.24
CA ALA A 119 -24.81 -1.85 -1.57
C ALA A 119 -26.34 -1.95 -1.45
N GLY A 120 -26.87 -1.67 -0.26
CA GLY A 120 -28.29 -1.70 0.06
C GLY A 120 -28.82 -0.33 0.50
N VAL A 121 -30.06 -0.31 1.00
CA VAL A 121 -30.64 0.89 1.65
C VAL A 121 -29.98 1.16 3.01
N GLY A 122 -29.37 0.13 3.60
CA GLY A 122 -28.48 0.23 4.75
C GLY A 122 -27.29 -0.71 4.55
N SER A 123 -26.41 -0.76 5.56
CA SER A 123 -25.21 -1.58 5.43
C SER A 123 -25.53 -3.06 5.37
N THR A 124 -24.93 -3.74 4.40
CA THR A 124 -25.08 -5.19 4.19
C THR A 124 -23.90 -5.97 4.75
N CYS A 125 -22.93 -5.30 5.38
CA CYS A 125 -21.77 -5.93 6.01
C CYS A 125 -22.19 -6.86 7.16
N GLN A 126 -21.85 -8.14 7.08
CA GLN A 126 -22.04 -9.09 8.17
C GLN A 126 -20.78 -9.93 8.43
N SER A 127 -20.63 -10.41 9.65
CA SER A 127 -19.56 -11.35 9.98
C SER A 127 -20.02 -12.35 11.03
N SER A 128 -19.72 -13.62 10.80
CA SER A 128 -19.93 -14.69 11.77
C SER A 128 -18.57 -15.32 12.10
N GLY A 129 -17.99 -14.93 13.24
CA GLY A 129 -16.63 -15.31 13.61
C GLY A 129 -15.61 -14.82 12.58
N ASN A 130 -14.90 -15.76 11.93
CA ASN A 130 -13.89 -15.48 10.91
C ASN A 130 -14.45 -15.46 9.47
N ILE A 131 -15.77 -15.57 9.30
CA ILE A 131 -16.43 -15.66 8.00
C ILE A 131 -17.03 -14.29 7.64
N CYS A 132 -16.62 -13.76 6.48
CA CYS A 132 -17.14 -12.53 5.91
C CYS A 132 -18.42 -12.81 5.14
N LEU A 133 -19.53 -12.20 5.55
CA LEU A 133 -20.85 -12.43 5.01
C LEU A 133 -21.49 -11.12 4.53
N TRP A 134 -22.52 -11.23 3.72
CA TRP A 134 -23.42 -10.11 3.47
C TRP A 134 -24.88 -10.58 3.42
N SER A 135 -25.81 -9.66 3.68
CA SER A 135 -27.27 -9.90 3.67
C SER A 135 -28.02 -8.81 2.95
#